data_AF-A0A926ILJ1-F1
#
_entry.id   AF-A0A926ILJ1-F1
#
_cell.length_a   1.000
_cell.length_b   1.000
_cell.length_c   1.000
_cell.angle_alpha   90.00
_cell.angle_beta   90.00
_cell.angle_gamma   90.00
#
_symmetry.space_group_name_H-M   'P 1'
#
loop_
_entity.id
_entity.type
_entity.pdbx_description
1 polymer ?
#
loop_
_entity_poly.entity_id
_entity_poly.type
_entity_poly.pdbx_seq_one_letter_code
_entity_poly.pdbx_strand_id
1 'polypeptide(L)' 'MKEFLSENNIEFNYVDITESMFNLKRFLKYRDNNEVFDNIRRKNMVGIPVVMINNGQKFFFKVEEEDLDELR' A
#
# COMPACT_ATOMS: atom_id res chain seq x y z
N MET A 1 3.66 -10.27 4.99
CA MET A 1 4.48 -9.09 4.59
C MET A 1 5.32 -8.58 5.75
N LYS A 2 4.71 -8.22 6.89
CA LYS A 2 5.45 -7.85 8.11
C LYS A 2 6.43 -8.95 8.58
N GLU A 3 5.93 -10.18 8.69
CA GLU A 3 6.73 -11.36 9.10
C GLU A 3 7.91 -11.60 8.17
N PHE A 4 7.69 -11.60 6.85
CA PHE A 4 8.75 -11.72 5.85
C PHE A 4 9.86 -10.67 6.02
N LEU A 5 9.51 -9.40 6.26
CA LEU A 5 10.50 -8.35 6.47
C LEU A 5 11.29 -8.56 7.76
N SER A 6 10.60 -8.95 8.84
CA SER A 6 11.24 -9.26 10.13
C SER A 6 12.19 -10.45 10.04
N GLU A 7 11.79 -11.54 9.38
CA GLU A 7 12.60 -12.75 9.21
C GLU A 7 13.87 -12.49 8.39
N ASN A 8 13.79 -11.57 7.43
CA ASN A 8 14.92 -11.17 6.59
C ASN A 8 15.77 -10.03 7.20
N ASN A 9 15.52 -9.64 8.47
CA ASN A 9 16.18 -8.51 9.15
C ASN A 9 16.15 -7.20 8.35
N ILE A 10 15.07 -6.97 7.60
CA ILE A 10 14.86 -5.71 6.88
C ILE A 10 14.27 -4.72 7.86
N GLU A 11 14.90 -3.56 8.02
CA GLU A 11 14.35 -2.50 8.88
C GLU A 11 13.12 -1.87 8.22
N PHE A 12 11.99 -1.85 8.94
CA PHE A 12 10.77 -1.23 8.45
C PHE A 12 9.97 -0.59 9.58
N ASN A 13 9.19 0.42 9.22
CA ASN A 13 8.22 1.04 10.12
C ASN A 13 6.81 0.59 9.73
N TYR A 14 6.14 -0.10 10.64
CA TYR A 14 4.73 -0.42 10.47
C TYR A 14 3.88 0.83 10.76
N VAL A 15 2.97 1.16 9.85
CA VAL A 15 2.06 2.30 10.00
C VAL A 15 0.64 1.81 9.72
N ASP A 16 -0.23 1.93 10.71
CA ASP A 16 -1.68 1.76 10.53
C ASP A 16 -2.29 3.09 10.08
N ILE A 17 -2.89 3.10 8.89
CA ILE A 17 -3.49 4.30 8.32
C ILE A 17 -4.78 4.73 9.04
N THR A 18 -5.41 3.82 9.79
CA THR A 18 -6.68 4.06 10.51
C THR A 18 -6.47 4.51 11.95
N GLU A 19 -5.27 4.32 12.49
CA GLU A 19 -4.91 4.67 13.88
C GLU A 19 -5.01 6.19 14.15
N SER A 20 -4.73 7.03 13.15
CA SER A 20 -4.82 8.48 13.32
C SER A 20 -5.10 9.24 12.02
N MET A 21 -5.69 10.42 12.14
CA MET A 21 -5.86 11.36 11.03
C MET A 21 -4.53 11.78 10.40
N PHE A 22 -3.43 11.78 11.17
CA PHE A 22 -2.12 12.07 10.65
C PHE A 22 -1.64 10.97 9.70
N ASN A 23 -1.75 9.71 10.11
CA ASN A 23 -1.36 8.56 9.30
C ASN A 23 -2.18 8.49 8.01
N LEU A 24 -3.51 8.68 8.12
CA LEU A 24 -4.40 8.71 6.97
C LEU A 24 -4.01 9.82 5.99
N LYS A 25 -3.85 11.07 6.46
CA LYS A 25 -3.44 12.20 5.60
C LYS A 25 -2.08 11.94 4.93
N ARG A 26 -1.13 11.35 5.66
CA ARG A 26 0.17 10.98 5.12
C ARG A 26 0.03 9.95 4.00
N PHE A 27 -0.81 8.93 4.18
CA PHE A 27 -1.07 7.93 3.13
C PHE A 27 -1.76 8.54 1.90
N LEU A 28 -2.82 9.32 2.11
CA LEU A 28 -3.57 9.97 1.03
C LEU A 28 -2.69 10.90 0.19
N LYS A 29 -1.73 11.61 0.81
CA LYS A 29 -0.75 12.44 0.09
C LYS A 29 -0.02 11.65 -1.00
N TYR A 30 0.35 10.39 -0.73
CA TYR A 30 1.02 9.56 -1.73
C TYR A 30 0.03 8.87 -2.67
N ARG A 31 -1.05 8.28 -2.11
CA ARG A 31 -2.07 7.56 -2.88
C ARG A 31 -2.70 8.44 -3.97
N ASP A 32 -2.97 9.70 -3.66
CA ASP A 32 -3.73 10.56 -4.57
C ASP A 32 -2.87 11.27 -5.62
N ASN A 33 -1.55 11.35 -5.40
CA ASN A 33 -0.63 12.10 -6.25
C ASN A 33 0.41 11.24 -6.98
N ASN A 34 0.47 9.94 -6.72
CA ASN A 34 1.45 9.04 -7.35
C ASN A 34 0.76 8.10 -8.35
N GLU A 35 1.25 8.10 -9.60
CA GLU A 35 0.74 7.32 -10.73
C GLU A 35 0.65 5.81 -10.46
N VAL A 36 1.52 5.28 -9.57
CA VAL A 36 1.56 3.88 -9.18
C VAL A 36 0.25 3.43 -8.51
N PHE A 37 -0.54 4.37 -7.96
CA PHE A 37 -1.86 4.11 -7.38
C PHE A 37 -3.02 4.32 -8.37
N ASP A 38 -2.80 4.80 -9.59
CA ASP A 38 -3.88 5.12 -10.53
C ASP A 38 -4.74 3.90 -10.88
N ASN A 39 -4.10 2.76 -11.11
CA ASN A 39 -4.82 1.51 -11.40
C ASN A 39 -5.65 1.04 -10.19
N ILE A 40 -5.10 1.19 -8.98
CA ILE A 40 -5.77 0.83 -7.73
C ILE A 40 -6.99 1.73 -7.51
N ARG A 41 -6.82 3.05 -7.68
CA ARG A 41 -7.91 4.03 -7.57
C ARG A 41 -9.02 3.78 -8.59
N ARG A 42 -8.66 3.48 -9.85
CA ARG A 42 -9.63 3.12 -10.90
C ARG A 42 -10.44 1.87 -10.57
N LYS A 43 -9.86 0.92 -9.84
CA LYS A 43 -10.54 -0.28 -9.34
C LYS A 43 -11.32 -0.05 -8.04
N ASN A 44 -11.45 1.20 -7.58
CA ASN A 44 -12.06 1.55 -6.29
C ASN A 44 -11.43 0.85 -5.08
N MET A 45 -10.16 0.46 -5.19
CA MET A 45 -9.43 -0.19 -4.10
C MET A 45 -8.70 0.84 -3.24
N VAL A 46 -8.45 0.50 -1.98
CA VAL A 46 -7.74 1.38 -1.05
C VAL A 46 -6.23 1.40 -1.34
N GLY A 47 -5.66 0.29 -1.81
CA GLY A 47 -4.23 0.16 -2.14
C GLY A 47 -3.35 -0.23 -0.96
N ILE A 48 -3.88 -1.01 -0.02
CA ILE A 48 -3.16 -1.61 1.11
C ILE A 48 -3.38 -3.13 1.09
N PRO A 49 -2.43 -3.96 1.57
CA PRO A 49 -1.12 -3.58 2.13
C PRO A 49 -0.10 -3.12 1.07
N VAL A 50 0.69 -2.10 1.40
CA VAL A 50 1.72 -1.51 0.53
C VAL A 50 3.02 -1.25 1.31
N VAL A 51 4.16 -1.55 0.69
CA VAL A 51 5.48 -1.15 1.18
C VAL A 51 5.92 0.11 0.46
N MET A 52 6.28 1.14 1.23
CA MET A 52 6.86 2.39 0.71
C MET A 52 8.36 2.38 0.98
N ILE A 53 9.17 2.63 -0.05
CA ILE A 53 10.62 2.74 0.06
C ILE A 53 11.05 4.20 -0.13
N ASN A 54 12.06 4.63 0.64
CA ASN A 54 12.69 5.96 0.56
C ASN A 54 11.68 7.12 0.56
N ASN A 55 10.72 7.12 1.49
CA ASN A 55 9.71 8.18 1.65
C ASN A 55 8.86 8.45 0.39
N GLY A 56 8.51 7.39 -0.37
CA GLY A 56 7.60 7.50 -1.50
C GLY A 56 8.28 7.52 -2.86
N GLN A 57 9.56 7.13 -2.92
CA GLN A 57 10.25 6.92 -4.19
C GLN A 57 9.72 5.69 -4.94
N LYS A 58 9.40 4.63 -4.20
CA LYS A 58 8.85 3.38 -4.75
C LYS A 58 7.77 2.80 -3.84
N PHE A 59 6.80 2.15 -4.47
CA PHE A 59 5.70 1.47 -3.81
C PHE A 59 5.62 0.03 -4.32
N PHE A 60 5.50 -0.92 -3.41
CA PHE A 60 5.29 -2.33 -3.73
C PHE A 60 3.97 -2.79 -3.11
N PHE A 61 3.06 -3.23 -3.94
CA PHE A 61 1.81 -3.84 -3.51
C PHE A 61 1.98 -5.34 -3.50
N LYS A 62 1.38 -6.02 -2.52
CA LYS A 62 1.12 -7.44 -2.66
C LYS A 62 -0.03 -7.57 -3.65
N VAL A 63 0.26 -7.96 -4.89
CA VAL A 63 -0.78 -8.37 -5.83
C VAL A 63 -1.24 -9.73 -5.34
N GLU A 64 -2.49 -9.84 -4.88
CA GLU A 64 -3.12 -11.16 -4.81
C GLU A 64 -3.66 -11.48 -6.20
N GLU A 65 -3.27 -12.65 -6.70
CA GLU A 65 -3.71 -13.27 -7.95
C GLU A 65 -5.15 -13.78 -7.80
N GLU A 66 -6.14 -12.90 -7.67
CA GLU A 66 -7.56 -13.28 -7.84
C GLU A 66 -8.24 -12.15 -8.64
N ASP A 67 -8.46 -12.37 -9.93
CA ASP A 67 -9.63 -13.09 -10.44
C ASP A 67 -10.95 -12.44 -10.00
N LEU A 68 -11.18 -11.21 -10.48
CA LEU A 68 -12.53 -10.64 -10.62
C LEU A 68 -13.36 -11.34 -11.71
N ASP A 69 -12.98 -12.56 -12.12
CA ASP A 69 -13.84 -13.49 -12.86
C ASP A 69 -15.17 -13.77 -12.12
N GLU A 70 -15.28 -13.39 -10.85
CA GLU A 70 -16.52 -13.44 -10.06
C GLU A 70 -17.50 -12.28 -10.25
N LEU A 71 -17.22 -11.28 -11.10
CA LEU A 71 -18.22 -10.25 -11.47
C LEU A 71 -18.98 -10.57 -12.77
N ARG A 72 -18.99 -11.84 -13.18
CA ARG A 72 -19.84 -12.35 -14.27
C ARG A 72 -21.28 -12.55 -13.84
#